data_AF-H0TGU3-F1
#
_entry.id   AF-H0TGU3-F1
#
_cell.length_a   1.000
_cell.length_b   1.000
_cell.length_c   1.000
_cell.angle_alpha   90.00
_cell.angle_beta   90.00
_cell.angle_gamma   90.00
#
_symmetry.space_group_name_H-M   'P 1'
#
loop_
_entity.id
_entity.type
_entity.pdbx_description
1 polymer ?
#
loop_
_entity_poly.entity_id
_entity_poly.type
_entity_poly.pdbx_seq_one_letter_code
_entity_poly.pdbx_strand_id
1 'polypeptide(L)'
;MNIPPETGAGIAPEVEAGEIRLNKSIEVRTPPRDNNDPRNKQRQGNQPRRDRRDIHGWVVLDKPIGMTSTQAVAVVKRLFQAKRAGHAGTLDPLASGGLPIALGEATKTVPFVMDGRKRYRFTVCWGEERDTDDTEGRVVHTSELRPSADAIQALLPQFTGLIAQVPPRYSAIKVQGERAYDLARDGEVVELAPRPVEIHELTLVEQIDSSRSVFEAECGKGTYVRALARDIGRLLGCYGHICALRRTLVGPFTENDMIPLEQLEALCNRAASGEGSLADALLPVETALDDIPALAVTRADAARLHRGQAVLLRGRDAPNSSGTVYVTVAGRLLALAEIGNGELIPKRVFNLTGLTASAGRNERD
;
A
#
# COMPACT_ATOMS: atom_id res chain seq x y z
N MET A 1 -33.06 -56.36 -40.09
CA MET A 1 -32.41 -56.35 -41.43
C MET A 1 -33.21 -55.44 -42.34
N ASN A 2 -32.65 -54.59 -43.21
CA ASN A 2 -31.30 -54.00 -43.30
C ASN A 2 -31.34 -52.83 -44.33
N ILE A 3 -30.65 -51.70 -44.03
CA ILE A 3 -29.67 -50.92 -44.87
C ILE A 3 -29.93 -50.71 -46.40
N PRO A 4 -29.47 -49.63 -47.09
CA PRO A 4 -29.50 -48.17 -46.89
C PRO A 4 -30.22 -47.47 -48.10
N PRO A 5 -30.02 -46.16 -48.35
CA PRO A 5 -29.12 -45.71 -49.46
C PRO A 5 -28.33 -44.41 -49.08
N GLU A 6 -27.59 -43.61 -49.89
CA GLU A 6 -27.33 -43.45 -51.34
C GLU A 6 -25.81 -43.22 -51.65
N THR A 7 -25.45 -42.75 -52.85
CA THR A 7 -24.11 -42.41 -53.38
C THR A 7 -24.10 -41.05 -54.11
N GLY A 8 -22.95 -40.36 -54.22
CA GLY A 8 -22.79 -39.27 -55.22
C GLY A 8 -21.47 -38.50 -55.15
N ALA A 9 -20.75 -38.38 -56.27
CA ALA A 9 -19.47 -37.65 -56.38
C ALA A 9 -19.48 -36.65 -57.56
N GLY A 10 -18.64 -35.61 -57.51
CA GLY A 10 -18.44 -34.66 -58.62
C GLY A 10 -17.29 -33.69 -58.36
N ILE A 11 -16.45 -33.44 -59.37
CA ILE A 11 -15.20 -32.64 -59.29
C ILE A 11 -15.07 -31.70 -60.51
N ALA A 12 -14.76 -30.42 -60.25
CA ALA A 12 -14.18 -29.39 -61.16
C ALA A 12 -15.00 -28.98 -62.42
N PRO A 13 -14.76 -27.81 -63.07
CA PRO A 13 -13.46 -27.32 -63.57
C PRO A 13 -13.09 -25.83 -63.29
N GLU A 14 -11.90 -25.44 -63.76
CA GLU A 14 -11.31 -24.08 -63.80
C GLU A 14 -11.89 -23.19 -64.93
N VAL A 15 -11.79 -21.86 -64.80
CA VAL A 15 -11.18 -20.97 -65.85
C VAL A 15 -10.80 -19.58 -65.29
N GLU A 16 -9.83 -18.92 -65.93
CA GLU A 16 -9.33 -17.57 -65.63
C GLU A 16 -9.39 -16.65 -66.89
N ALA A 17 -9.25 -15.33 -66.68
CA ALA A 17 -8.87 -14.24 -67.61
C ALA A 17 -9.96 -13.34 -68.23
N GLY A 18 -9.69 -12.01 -68.22
CA GLY A 18 -10.42 -10.99 -69.01
C GLY A 18 -10.46 -9.59 -68.38
N GLU A 19 -9.70 -8.62 -68.92
CA GLU A 19 -9.76 -7.18 -68.58
C GLU A 19 -11.07 -6.51 -69.14
N ILE A 20 -11.49 -5.26 -68.83
CA ILE A 20 -10.96 -3.98 -69.36
C ILE A 20 -11.76 -2.77 -68.78
N ARG A 21 -11.05 -1.71 -68.35
CA ARG A 21 -11.40 -0.26 -68.23
C ARG A 21 -12.71 0.22 -67.56
N LEU A 22 -12.57 1.23 -66.69
CA LEU A 22 -13.47 2.40 -66.64
C LEU A 22 -12.63 3.69 -66.55
N ASN A 23 -13.08 4.80 -67.13
CA ASN A 23 -12.29 6.02 -67.30
C ASN A 23 -13.15 7.29 -67.14
N LYS A 24 -12.78 8.19 -66.20
CA LYS A 24 -13.34 9.55 -65.96
C LYS A 24 -14.84 9.65 -65.61
N SER A 25 -15.37 10.69 -64.96
CA SER A 25 -14.86 11.72 -64.02
C SER A 25 -16.09 12.50 -63.53
N ILE A 26 -16.10 12.99 -62.29
CA ILE A 26 -16.60 14.32 -61.86
C ILE A 26 -16.33 14.46 -60.36
N GLU A 27 -15.62 15.51 -59.97
CA GLU A 27 -15.34 15.85 -58.58
C GLU A 27 -16.44 16.78 -58.02
N VAL A 28 -16.88 16.53 -56.79
CA VAL A 28 -17.43 17.59 -55.92
C VAL A 28 -16.70 17.51 -54.58
N ARG A 29 -16.22 18.66 -54.10
CA ARG A 29 -15.20 18.77 -53.06
C ARG A 29 -15.70 18.38 -51.67
N THR A 30 -14.84 17.70 -50.91
CA THR A 30 -14.89 17.65 -49.43
C THR A 30 -13.49 18.08 -48.93
N PRO A 31 -13.36 18.95 -47.92
CA PRO A 31 -12.06 19.51 -47.53
C PRO A 31 -11.07 18.43 -47.03
N PRO A 32 -9.75 18.66 -47.18
CA PRO A 32 -8.74 17.68 -46.81
C PRO A 32 -8.77 17.38 -45.31
N ARG A 33 -8.64 16.09 -44.98
CA ARG A 33 -8.51 15.62 -43.60
C ARG A 33 -7.19 16.11 -43.00
N ASP A 34 -7.24 16.46 -41.72
CA ASP A 34 -6.11 17.02 -40.98
C ASP A 34 -4.93 16.04 -40.91
N ASN A 35 -3.74 16.50 -41.29
CA ASN A 35 -2.52 15.70 -41.29
C ASN A 35 -1.95 15.58 -39.87
N ASN A 36 -2.46 14.61 -39.11
CA ASN A 36 -1.98 14.33 -37.76
C ASN A 36 -0.66 13.52 -37.78
N ASP A 37 0.40 14.10 -38.34
CA ASP A 37 1.76 13.54 -38.27
C ASP A 37 2.28 13.64 -36.81
N PRO A 38 2.60 12.52 -36.14
CA PRO A 38 3.03 12.53 -34.74
C PRO A 38 4.36 13.26 -34.49
N ARG A 39 5.07 13.70 -35.54
CA ARG A 39 6.36 14.40 -35.45
C ARG A 39 6.27 15.91 -35.22
N ASN A 40 5.08 16.51 -35.21
CA ASN A 40 4.90 17.95 -35.00
C ASN A 40 4.18 18.33 -33.69
N LYS A 41 4.45 17.61 -32.60
CA LYS A 41 4.09 18.10 -31.25
C LYS A 41 5.04 19.24 -30.86
N GLN A 42 4.52 20.47 -30.96
CA GLN A 42 5.17 21.69 -30.47
C GLN A 42 5.72 21.47 -29.05
N ARG A 43 6.96 21.92 -28.84
CA ARG A 43 7.65 21.85 -27.54
C ARG A 43 6.90 22.74 -26.53
N GLN A 44 5.97 22.16 -25.77
CA GLN A 44 5.42 22.83 -24.60
C GLN A 44 6.58 23.22 -23.67
N GLY A 45 6.53 24.45 -23.17
CA GLY A 45 7.66 25.10 -22.51
C GLY A 45 8.27 24.25 -21.40
N ASN A 46 9.59 24.12 -21.42
CA ASN A 46 10.38 23.44 -20.41
C ASN A 46 10.26 24.21 -19.08
N GLN A 47 9.22 23.93 -18.29
CA GLN A 47 9.12 24.44 -16.92
C GLN A 47 10.40 24.05 -16.18
N PRO A 48 11.10 25.01 -15.53
CA PRO A 48 12.33 24.69 -14.83
C PRO A 48 12.03 23.61 -13.79
N ARG A 49 12.73 22.47 -13.91
CA ARG A 49 12.62 21.38 -12.93
C ARG A 49 12.98 21.95 -11.57
N ARG A 50 11.98 22.13 -10.70
CA ARG A 50 12.21 22.53 -9.31
C ARG A 50 13.22 21.59 -8.69
N ASP A 51 14.31 22.14 -8.14
CA ASP A 51 15.33 21.34 -7.50
C ASP A 51 14.72 20.52 -6.37
N ARG A 52 15.06 19.22 -6.36
CA ARG A 52 14.52 18.30 -5.37
C ARG A 52 15.32 18.39 -4.08
N ARG A 53 14.62 18.50 -2.96
CA ARG A 53 15.20 18.65 -1.63
C ARG A 53 15.76 17.32 -1.12
N ASP A 54 16.88 17.39 -0.43
CA ASP A 54 17.29 16.35 0.52
C ASP A 54 16.46 16.54 1.79
N ILE A 55 15.54 15.60 2.01
CA ILE A 55 14.57 15.63 3.09
C ILE A 55 14.36 14.21 3.60
N HIS A 56 14.46 14.02 4.92
CA HIS A 56 14.49 12.71 5.56
C HIS A 56 13.59 12.68 6.79
N GLY A 57 12.65 11.75 6.80
CA GLY A 57 11.66 11.60 7.87
C GLY A 57 10.39 10.92 7.36
N TRP A 58 9.40 10.84 8.23
CA TRP A 58 8.10 10.24 7.93
C TRP A 58 6.99 11.29 7.92
N VAL A 59 6.06 11.18 6.98
CA VAL A 59 4.80 11.91 6.98
C VAL A 59 3.69 10.87 7.10
N VAL A 60 2.92 10.90 8.18
CA VAL A 60 1.72 10.05 8.30
C VAL A 60 0.56 10.83 7.71
N LEU A 61 0.15 10.47 6.49
CA LEU A 61 -1.00 11.09 5.84
C LEU A 61 -2.28 10.44 6.37
N ASP A 62 -3.27 11.23 6.79
CA ASP A 62 -4.65 10.73 6.84
C ASP A 62 -5.16 10.65 5.40
N LYS A 63 -5.13 9.45 4.82
CA LYS A 63 -5.45 9.24 3.42
C LYS A 63 -6.97 9.40 3.24
N PRO A 64 -7.47 10.31 2.39
CA PRO A 64 -8.89 10.40 2.11
C PRO A 64 -9.41 9.17 1.35
N ILE A 65 -10.71 8.92 1.45
CA ILE A 65 -11.43 7.91 0.67
C ILE A 65 -11.33 8.26 -0.83
N GLY A 66 -11.29 7.25 -1.70
CA GLY A 66 -11.14 7.38 -3.16
C GLY A 66 -9.70 7.62 -3.64
N MET A 67 -8.78 8.02 -2.76
CA MET A 67 -7.36 8.17 -3.11
C MET A 67 -6.61 6.83 -3.03
N THR A 68 -5.89 6.45 -4.08
CA THR A 68 -4.96 5.30 -4.03
C THR A 68 -3.70 5.63 -3.24
N SER A 69 -3.07 4.63 -2.62
CA SER A 69 -1.79 4.79 -1.92
C SER A 69 -0.66 5.33 -2.81
N THR A 70 -0.67 5.01 -4.12
CA THR A 70 0.31 5.53 -5.09
C THR A 70 0.11 7.01 -5.39
N GLN A 71 -1.14 7.47 -5.52
CA GLN A 71 -1.46 8.90 -5.66
C GLN A 71 -1.02 9.67 -4.41
N ALA A 72 -1.30 9.15 -3.22
CA ALA A 72 -0.87 9.75 -1.95
C ALA A 72 0.66 9.96 -1.89
N VAL A 73 1.45 8.92 -2.22
CA VAL A 73 2.92 9.04 -2.30
C VAL A 73 3.35 10.07 -3.34
N ALA A 74 2.70 10.14 -4.50
CA ALA A 74 3.03 11.12 -5.54
C ALA A 74 2.72 12.56 -5.07
N VAL A 75 1.61 12.77 -4.38
CA VAL A 75 1.21 14.06 -3.81
C VAL A 75 2.19 14.50 -2.73
N VAL A 76 2.45 13.67 -1.71
CA VAL A 76 3.40 14.02 -0.64
C VAL A 76 4.81 14.26 -1.20
N LYS A 77 5.29 13.42 -2.12
CA LYS A 77 6.59 13.63 -2.79
C LYS A 77 6.67 14.96 -3.53
N ARG A 78 5.57 15.41 -4.17
CA ARG A 78 5.46 16.70 -4.86
C ARG A 78 5.49 17.87 -3.87
N LEU A 79 4.69 17.80 -2.81
CA LEU A 79 4.58 18.84 -1.79
C LEU A 79 5.93 19.14 -1.12
N PHE A 80 6.62 18.10 -0.66
CA PHE A 80 7.94 18.22 -0.04
C PHE A 80 9.11 18.32 -1.04
N GLN A 81 8.84 18.28 -2.35
CA GLN A 81 9.85 18.29 -3.42
C GLN A 81 10.91 17.17 -3.25
N ALA A 82 10.54 16.05 -2.63
CA ALA A 82 11.48 15.04 -2.14
C ALA A 82 12.14 14.25 -3.28
N LYS A 83 13.45 14.00 -3.20
CA LYS A 83 14.18 13.15 -4.17
C LYS A 83 13.58 11.73 -4.24
N ARG A 84 13.32 11.13 -3.06
CA ARG A 84 12.82 9.76 -2.88
C ARG A 84 11.63 9.75 -1.90
N ALA A 85 10.65 8.90 -2.16
CA ALA A 85 9.52 8.63 -1.27
C ALA A 85 9.05 7.17 -1.42
N GLY A 86 8.40 6.62 -0.41
CA GLY A 86 7.71 5.31 -0.42
C GLY A 86 6.78 5.20 0.78
N HIS A 87 5.84 4.25 0.78
CA HIS A 87 4.88 4.07 1.88
C HIS A 87 5.07 2.74 2.61
N ALA A 88 4.64 2.67 3.88
CA ALA A 88 4.65 1.46 4.69
C ALA A 88 3.23 0.88 4.84
N GLY A 89 2.77 0.21 3.79
CA GLY A 89 1.54 -0.57 3.79
C GLY A 89 0.46 0.09 2.94
N THR A 90 0.00 -0.62 1.93
CA THR A 90 -1.09 -0.17 1.06
C THR A 90 -2.37 0.02 1.88
N LEU A 91 -3.16 1.03 1.51
CA LEU A 91 -4.59 1.14 1.76
C LEU A 91 -5.32 1.10 0.42
N ASP A 92 -6.43 0.37 0.42
CA ASP A 92 -7.40 0.32 -0.68
C ASP A 92 -8.06 1.70 -0.90
N PRO A 93 -8.64 2.00 -2.09
CA PRO A 93 -9.23 3.31 -2.36
C PRO A 93 -10.35 3.67 -1.39
N LEU A 94 -11.26 2.73 -1.09
CA LEU A 94 -12.36 2.92 -0.13
C LEU A 94 -11.92 3.20 1.31
N ALA A 95 -10.68 2.88 1.67
CA ALA A 95 -10.21 3.00 3.05
C ALA A 95 -9.71 4.41 3.36
N SER A 96 -9.83 4.86 4.61
CA SER A 96 -9.22 6.10 5.12
C SER A 96 -8.16 5.83 6.20
N GLY A 97 -7.58 6.90 6.75
CA GLY A 97 -6.64 6.82 7.87
C GLY A 97 -5.19 6.64 7.47
N GLY A 98 -4.40 6.11 8.40
CA GLY A 98 -2.95 6.23 8.43
C GLY A 98 -2.24 5.58 7.25
N LEU A 99 -1.62 6.41 6.42
CA LEU A 99 -0.64 6.00 5.41
C LEU A 99 0.73 6.63 5.73
N PRO A 100 1.62 5.93 6.45
CA PRO A 100 2.98 6.39 6.68
C PRO A 100 3.77 6.42 5.37
N ILE A 101 4.27 7.61 5.01
CA ILE A 101 5.06 7.89 3.82
C ILE A 101 6.47 8.32 4.26
N ALA A 102 7.44 7.46 3.99
CA ALA A 102 8.85 7.71 4.23
C ALA A 102 9.45 8.59 3.13
N LEU A 103 10.16 9.64 3.50
CA LEU A 103 10.90 10.54 2.61
C LEU A 103 12.41 10.34 2.73
N GLY A 104 13.11 10.40 1.58
CA GLY A 104 14.56 10.31 1.52
C GLY A 104 15.10 9.03 2.17
N GLU A 105 15.98 9.21 3.15
CA GLU A 105 16.65 8.13 3.89
C GLU A 105 15.70 7.30 4.76
N ALA A 106 14.55 7.84 5.18
CA ALA A 106 13.53 7.08 5.92
C ALA A 106 13.02 5.87 5.14
N THR A 107 13.11 5.87 3.81
CA THR A 107 12.71 4.73 2.98
C THR A 107 13.52 3.45 3.25
N LYS A 108 14.67 3.55 3.95
CA LYS A 108 15.44 2.41 4.45
C LYS A 108 14.77 1.70 5.64
N THR A 109 13.86 2.38 6.35
CA THR A 109 13.16 1.89 7.55
C THR A 109 11.73 1.37 7.28
N VAL A 110 11.25 1.48 6.04
CA VAL A 110 9.93 0.96 5.61
C VAL A 110 9.66 -0.51 5.98
N PRO A 111 10.63 -1.45 5.88
CA PRO A 111 10.38 -2.84 6.25
C PRO A 111 9.91 -3.06 7.70
N PHE A 112 10.42 -2.29 8.66
CA PHE A 112 10.08 -2.46 10.08
C PHE A 112 8.63 -2.04 10.36
N VAL A 113 8.18 -0.94 9.76
CA VAL A 113 6.78 -0.47 9.84
C VAL A 113 5.84 -1.40 9.05
N MET A 114 6.30 -1.95 7.92
CA MET A 114 5.58 -2.99 7.16
C MET A 114 5.32 -4.25 7.98
N ASP A 115 6.23 -4.60 8.89
CA ASP A 115 6.15 -5.81 9.70
C ASP A 115 5.42 -5.63 11.04
N GLY A 116 5.38 -4.41 11.61
CA GLY A 116 4.70 -4.12 12.88
C GLY A 116 3.18 -4.33 12.89
N ARG A 117 2.51 -3.99 13.99
CA ARG A 117 1.04 -4.16 14.12
C ARG A 117 0.26 -3.17 13.26
N LYS A 118 -1.02 -3.47 12.98
CA LYS A 118 -1.98 -2.55 12.36
C LYS A 118 -3.30 -2.62 13.13
N ARG A 119 -3.93 -1.47 13.37
CA ARG A 119 -5.30 -1.39 13.90
C ARG A 119 -6.24 -0.78 12.89
N TYR A 120 -7.44 -1.35 12.79
CA TYR A 120 -8.49 -0.91 11.87
C TYR A 120 -9.81 -0.77 12.62
N ARG A 121 -10.58 0.26 12.26
CA ARG A 121 -12.02 0.37 12.56
C ARG A 121 -12.77 0.23 11.25
N PHE A 122 -13.77 -0.64 11.19
CA PHE A 122 -14.46 -0.97 9.93
C PHE A 122 -15.92 -1.32 10.14
N THR A 123 -16.74 -1.01 9.13
CA THR A 123 -18.16 -1.36 9.11
C THR A 123 -18.40 -2.47 8.09
N VAL A 124 -19.00 -3.57 8.53
CA VAL A 124 -19.49 -4.63 7.67
C VAL A 124 -20.97 -4.36 7.36
N CYS A 125 -21.32 -4.47 6.08
CA CYS A 125 -22.70 -4.48 5.60
C CYS A 125 -23.11 -5.92 5.32
N TRP A 126 -24.18 -6.39 5.97
CA TRP A 126 -24.70 -7.76 5.92
C TRP A 126 -25.79 -7.96 4.86
N GLY A 127 -25.94 -9.18 4.36
CA GLY A 127 -26.96 -9.54 3.37
C GLY A 127 -26.45 -9.61 1.93
N GLU A 128 -25.20 -9.21 1.69
CA GLU A 128 -24.58 -9.24 0.36
C GLU A 128 -23.10 -9.66 0.44
N GLU A 129 -22.70 -10.58 -0.42
CA GLU A 129 -21.30 -10.83 -0.76
C GLU A 129 -20.95 -10.11 -2.08
N ARG A 130 -19.76 -9.51 -2.16
CA ARG A 130 -19.27 -8.78 -3.34
C ARG A 130 -17.91 -9.31 -3.79
N ASP A 131 -17.62 -9.29 -5.08
CA ASP A 131 -16.40 -9.94 -5.62
C ASP A 131 -15.06 -9.25 -5.27
N THR A 132 -15.12 -8.02 -4.76
CA THR A 132 -13.99 -7.30 -4.14
C THR A 132 -13.93 -7.44 -2.62
N ASP A 133 -14.90 -8.10 -1.98
CA ASP A 133 -15.13 -8.13 -0.54
C ASP A 133 -15.43 -6.74 0.09
N ASP A 134 -15.78 -5.74 -0.74
CA ASP A 134 -16.10 -4.37 -0.37
C ASP A 134 -17.18 -3.73 -1.27
N THR A 135 -17.54 -2.47 -1.01
CA THR A 135 -18.56 -1.71 -1.77
C THR A 135 -18.15 -1.30 -3.19
N GLU A 136 -16.88 -1.42 -3.60
CA GLU A 136 -16.46 -1.11 -4.98
C GLU A 136 -16.80 -2.27 -5.96
N GLY A 137 -17.03 -3.47 -5.45
CA GLY A 137 -17.35 -4.68 -6.22
C GLY A 137 -18.84 -4.88 -6.50
N ARG A 138 -19.14 -5.80 -7.43
CA ARG A 138 -20.53 -6.19 -7.74
C ARG A 138 -21.00 -7.28 -6.78
N VAL A 139 -22.30 -7.30 -6.51
CA VAL A 139 -22.94 -8.36 -5.73
C VAL A 139 -22.81 -9.71 -6.45
N VAL A 140 -22.39 -10.74 -5.73
CA VAL A 140 -22.30 -12.13 -6.21
C VAL A 140 -23.22 -13.10 -5.46
N HIS A 141 -23.52 -12.81 -4.19
CA HIS A 141 -24.51 -13.53 -3.39
C HIS A 141 -25.33 -12.56 -2.55
N THR A 142 -26.58 -12.91 -2.27
CA THR A 142 -27.50 -12.15 -1.40
C THR A 142 -28.15 -13.07 -0.36
N SER A 143 -28.61 -12.48 0.75
CA SER A 143 -29.40 -13.15 1.78
C SER A 143 -30.33 -12.15 2.48
N GLU A 144 -31.52 -12.60 2.82
CA GLU A 144 -32.46 -11.84 3.68
C GLU A 144 -32.12 -11.98 5.18
N LEU A 145 -31.22 -12.91 5.54
CA LEU A 145 -30.80 -13.11 6.93
C LEU A 145 -29.92 -11.97 7.41
N ARG A 146 -30.02 -11.64 8.71
CA ARG A 146 -29.19 -10.63 9.38
C ARG A 146 -28.74 -11.17 10.75
N PRO A 147 -27.48 -10.98 11.15
CA PRO A 147 -26.94 -11.56 12.37
C PRO A 147 -27.24 -10.70 13.61
N SER A 148 -27.57 -11.36 14.74
CA SER A 148 -27.64 -10.69 16.04
C SER A 148 -26.25 -10.41 16.60
N ALA A 149 -26.13 -9.42 17.50
CA ALA A 149 -24.90 -9.15 18.24
C ALA A 149 -24.33 -10.42 18.90
N ASP A 150 -25.17 -11.20 19.58
CA ASP A 150 -24.76 -12.43 20.25
C ASP A 150 -24.17 -13.47 19.30
N ALA A 151 -24.76 -13.63 18.10
CA ALA A 151 -24.27 -14.56 17.09
C ALA A 151 -22.91 -14.12 16.50
N ILE A 152 -22.72 -12.80 16.32
CA ILE A 152 -21.42 -12.24 15.95
C ILE A 152 -20.40 -12.48 17.06
N GLN A 153 -20.71 -12.11 18.30
CA GLN A 153 -19.80 -12.20 19.45
C GLN A 153 -19.38 -13.63 19.74
N ALA A 154 -20.30 -14.61 19.63
CA ALA A 154 -19.98 -16.03 19.78
C ALA A 154 -19.02 -16.56 18.70
N LEU A 155 -18.93 -15.89 17.55
CA LEU A 155 -18.08 -16.29 16.43
C LEU A 155 -16.68 -15.65 16.48
N LEU A 156 -16.53 -14.43 17.02
CA LEU A 156 -15.26 -13.69 17.02
C LEU A 156 -14.05 -14.48 17.57
N PRO A 157 -14.16 -15.30 18.63
CA PRO A 157 -13.02 -16.10 19.11
C PRO A 157 -12.40 -17.04 18.07
N GLN A 158 -13.13 -17.43 17.01
CA GLN A 158 -12.59 -18.27 15.93
C GLN A 158 -11.66 -17.50 14.97
N PHE A 159 -11.70 -16.17 15.02
CA PHE A 159 -10.91 -15.27 14.18
C PHE A 159 -9.71 -14.65 14.92
N THR A 160 -9.57 -14.88 16.22
CA THR A 160 -8.46 -14.35 17.05
C THR A 160 -7.35 -15.39 17.19
N GLY A 161 -6.10 -14.93 17.16
CA GLY A 161 -4.90 -15.77 17.14
C GLY A 161 -4.35 -15.97 15.73
N LEU A 162 -3.63 -17.09 15.53
CA LEU A 162 -3.07 -17.49 14.24
C LEU A 162 -4.11 -18.27 13.42
N ILE A 163 -4.62 -17.67 12.36
CA ILE A 163 -5.65 -18.25 11.49
C ILE A 163 -5.18 -18.40 10.04
N ALA A 164 -5.81 -19.29 9.28
CA ALA A 164 -5.62 -19.38 7.84
C ALA A 164 -6.66 -18.51 7.12
N GLN A 165 -6.22 -17.48 6.40
CA GLN A 165 -7.10 -16.57 5.66
C GLN A 165 -6.86 -16.70 4.15
N VAL A 166 -7.95 -16.79 3.37
CA VAL A 166 -7.90 -16.64 1.90
C VAL A 166 -7.91 -15.15 1.56
N PRO A 167 -6.87 -14.60 0.91
CA PRO A 167 -6.85 -13.20 0.52
C PRO A 167 -7.98 -12.85 -0.47
N PRO A 168 -8.47 -11.60 -0.52
CA PRO A 168 -9.37 -11.14 -1.57
C PRO A 168 -8.74 -11.30 -2.95
N ARG A 169 -9.56 -11.63 -3.96
CA ARG A 169 -9.13 -11.76 -5.37
C ARG A 169 -8.40 -10.49 -5.84
N TYR A 170 -8.99 -9.33 -5.55
CA TYR A 170 -8.41 -8.02 -5.80
C TYR A 170 -7.43 -7.62 -4.69
N SER A 171 -6.24 -8.22 -4.72
CA SER A 171 -5.14 -7.95 -3.80
C SER A 171 -3.80 -7.72 -4.52
N ALA A 172 -2.86 -7.07 -3.83
CA ALA A 172 -1.51 -6.79 -4.35
C ALA A 172 -0.56 -8.01 -4.30
N ILE A 173 -1.04 -9.19 -3.89
CA ILE A 173 -0.26 -10.43 -3.86
C ILE A 173 0.17 -10.79 -5.28
N LYS A 174 1.40 -11.28 -5.44
CA LYS A 174 1.84 -11.84 -6.70
C LYS A 174 1.48 -13.32 -6.83
N VAL A 175 0.96 -13.70 -7.98
CA VAL A 175 0.72 -15.08 -8.42
C VAL A 175 1.51 -15.26 -9.72
N GLN A 176 2.35 -16.30 -9.78
CA GLN A 176 3.26 -16.61 -10.90
C GLN A 176 4.21 -15.47 -11.36
N GLY A 177 4.28 -14.34 -10.64
CA GLY A 177 5.16 -13.20 -10.91
C GLY A 177 4.40 -11.89 -11.16
N GLU A 178 3.13 -12.00 -11.54
CA GLU A 178 2.20 -10.90 -11.82
C GLU A 178 1.29 -10.64 -10.61
N ARG A 179 0.63 -9.48 -10.50
CA ARG A 179 -0.24 -9.20 -9.34
C ARG A 179 -1.61 -9.82 -9.57
N ALA A 180 -2.20 -10.38 -8.52
CA ALA A 180 -3.54 -10.97 -8.56
C ALA A 180 -4.61 -9.97 -9.04
N TYR A 181 -4.46 -8.69 -8.70
CA TYR A 181 -5.30 -7.61 -9.25
C TYR A 181 -5.25 -7.48 -10.78
N ASP A 182 -4.07 -7.66 -11.38
CA ASP A 182 -3.88 -7.53 -12.83
C ASP A 182 -4.55 -8.73 -13.53
N LEU A 183 -4.26 -9.96 -13.07
CA LEU A 183 -4.87 -11.21 -13.55
C LEU A 183 -6.40 -11.25 -13.39
N ALA A 184 -6.94 -10.77 -12.27
CA ALA A 184 -8.39 -10.74 -12.02
C ALA A 184 -9.14 -9.73 -12.91
N ARG A 185 -8.44 -8.82 -13.58
CA ARG A 185 -9.01 -7.86 -14.54
C ARG A 185 -9.17 -8.46 -15.94
N ASP A 186 -8.29 -9.39 -16.30
CA ASP A 186 -8.32 -10.08 -17.60
C ASP A 186 -9.33 -11.24 -17.64
N GLY A 187 -10.12 -11.40 -16.57
CA GLY A 187 -11.23 -12.36 -16.47
C GLY A 187 -10.84 -13.73 -15.91
N GLU A 188 -9.55 -13.97 -15.66
CA GLU A 188 -9.09 -15.25 -15.12
C GLU A 188 -9.50 -15.45 -13.65
N VAL A 189 -10.04 -16.63 -13.36
CA VAL A 189 -10.41 -17.03 -11.99
C VAL A 189 -9.19 -17.63 -11.31
N VAL A 190 -8.36 -16.75 -10.75
CA VAL A 190 -7.22 -17.16 -9.92
C VAL A 190 -7.71 -17.59 -8.54
N GLU A 191 -7.64 -18.88 -8.23
CA GLU A 191 -7.82 -19.39 -6.87
C GLU A 191 -6.61 -19.00 -6.00
N LEU A 192 -6.87 -18.31 -4.89
CA LEU A 192 -5.83 -17.89 -3.95
C LEU A 192 -5.74 -18.86 -2.77
N ALA A 193 -4.59 -19.50 -2.62
CA ALA A 193 -4.33 -20.39 -1.49
C ALA A 193 -4.40 -19.62 -0.14
N PRO A 194 -4.98 -20.23 0.92
CA PRO A 194 -4.98 -19.67 2.27
C PRO A 194 -3.56 -19.38 2.76
N ARG A 195 -3.41 -18.36 3.61
CA ARG A 195 -2.13 -17.97 4.23
C ARG A 195 -2.29 -17.76 5.73
N PRO A 196 -1.27 -18.07 6.55
CA PRO A 196 -1.30 -17.75 7.97
C PRO A 196 -1.29 -16.23 8.15
N VAL A 197 -2.23 -15.73 8.95
CA VAL A 197 -2.30 -14.34 9.44
C VAL A 197 -2.56 -14.37 10.93
N GLU A 198 -2.08 -13.35 11.65
CA GLU A 198 -2.27 -13.24 13.10
C GLU A 198 -3.19 -12.05 13.40
N ILE A 199 -4.23 -12.30 14.18
CA ILE A 199 -5.18 -11.29 14.67
C ILE A 199 -5.06 -11.30 16.18
N HIS A 200 -4.50 -10.23 16.74
CA HIS A 200 -4.27 -10.12 18.17
C HIS A 200 -5.58 -9.80 18.91
N GLU A 201 -6.45 -9.02 18.29
CA GLU A 201 -7.77 -8.65 18.83
C GLU A 201 -8.76 -8.42 17.68
N LEU A 202 -10.02 -8.85 17.89
CA LEU A 202 -11.16 -8.55 17.03
C LEU A 202 -12.40 -8.38 17.90
N THR A 203 -13.01 -7.20 17.87
CA THR A 203 -14.16 -6.83 18.71
C THR A 203 -15.31 -6.29 17.88
N LEU A 204 -16.55 -6.65 18.26
CA LEU A 204 -17.76 -5.96 17.82
C LEU A 204 -17.92 -4.72 18.70
N VAL A 205 -17.81 -3.53 18.09
CA VAL A 205 -17.96 -2.25 18.79
C VAL A 205 -19.43 -1.86 18.90
N GLU A 206 -20.17 -2.00 17.80
CA GLU A 206 -21.53 -1.47 17.67
C GLU A 206 -22.31 -2.24 16.59
N GLN A 207 -23.61 -2.48 16.80
CA GLN A 207 -24.54 -2.71 15.68
C GLN A 207 -25.29 -1.41 15.41
N ILE A 208 -24.99 -0.77 14.27
CA ILE A 208 -25.66 0.49 13.86
C ILE A 208 -27.15 0.22 13.59
N ASP A 209 -27.42 -0.90 12.92
CA ASP A 209 -28.74 -1.44 12.62
C ASP A 209 -28.59 -2.94 12.29
N SER A 210 -29.70 -3.62 11.96
CA SER A 210 -29.68 -5.04 11.62
C SER A 210 -28.81 -5.39 10.40
N SER A 211 -28.56 -4.44 9.51
CA SER A 211 -27.75 -4.62 8.30
C SER A 211 -26.30 -4.18 8.45
N ARG A 212 -25.91 -3.48 9.52
CA ARG A 212 -24.58 -2.87 9.65
C ARG A 212 -23.99 -3.02 11.05
N SER A 213 -22.74 -3.47 11.11
CA SER A 213 -22.01 -3.63 12.38
C SER A 213 -20.59 -3.10 12.26
N VAL A 214 -20.13 -2.38 13.29
CA VAL A 214 -18.80 -1.78 13.39
C VAL A 214 -17.91 -2.67 14.24
N PHE A 215 -16.71 -2.92 13.73
CA PHE A 215 -15.69 -3.73 14.36
C PHE A 215 -14.40 -2.94 14.52
N GLU A 216 -13.61 -3.35 15.50
CA GLU A 216 -12.20 -3.01 15.57
C GLU A 216 -11.36 -4.29 15.55
N ALA A 217 -10.22 -4.23 14.85
CA ALA A 217 -9.28 -5.32 14.77
C ALA A 217 -7.85 -4.82 14.89
N GLU A 218 -7.05 -5.49 15.71
CA GLU A 218 -5.60 -5.35 15.74
C GLU A 218 -4.96 -6.63 15.20
N CYS A 219 -4.12 -6.49 14.17
CA CYS A 219 -3.58 -7.62 13.44
C CYS A 219 -2.16 -7.39 12.93
N GLY A 220 -1.49 -8.51 12.66
CA GLY A 220 -0.17 -8.56 12.04
C GLY A 220 -0.20 -8.28 10.53
N LYS A 221 0.98 -8.32 9.92
CA LYS A 221 1.15 -8.12 8.47
C LYS A 221 0.42 -9.19 7.65
N GLY A 222 -0.08 -8.79 6.48
CA GLY A 222 -0.73 -9.70 5.52
C GLY A 222 -2.21 -9.99 5.78
N THR A 223 -2.77 -9.55 6.90
CA THR A 223 -4.21 -9.65 7.21
C THR A 223 -5.04 -8.74 6.30
N TYR A 224 -6.10 -9.30 5.72
CA TYR A 224 -7.10 -8.59 4.92
C TYR A 224 -8.40 -8.43 5.71
N VAL A 225 -8.69 -7.20 6.13
CA VAL A 225 -9.95 -6.87 6.83
C VAL A 225 -11.18 -7.15 5.95
N ARG A 226 -11.04 -6.96 4.63
CA ARG A 226 -12.06 -7.34 3.64
C ARG A 226 -12.44 -8.83 3.68
N ALA A 227 -11.45 -9.71 3.78
CA ALA A 227 -11.69 -11.14 3.92
C ALA A 227 -12.38 -11.50 5.25
N LEU A 228 -12.15 -10.75 6.35
CA LEU A 228 -12.87 -10.97 7.61
C LEU A 228 -14.37 -10.72 7.47
N ALA A 229 -14.79 -9.64 6.79
CA ALA A 229 -16.21 -9.36 6.54
C ALA A 229 -16.90 -10.49 5.77
N ARG A 230 -16.24 -10.95 4.69
CA ARG A 230 -16.68 -12.08 3.86
C ARG A 230 -16.79 -13.37 4.68
N ASP A 231 -15.72 -13.75 5.36
CA ASP A 231 -15.61 -15.06 6.02
C ASP A 231 -16.53 -15.14 7.27
N ILE A 232 -16.68 -14.05 8.03
CA ILE A 232 -17.68 -13.93 9.11
C ILE A 232 -19.10 -14.03 8.53
N GLY A 233 -19.41 -13.28 7.46
CA GLY A 233 -20.73 -13.29 6.83
C GLY A 233 -21.12 -14.66 6.27
N ARG A 234 -20.16 -15.40 5.70
CA ARG A 234 -20.36 -16.78 5.22
C ARG A 234 -20.68 -17.74 6.36
N LEU A 235 -19.91 -17.70 7.47
CA LEU A 235 -20.14 -18.55 8.63
C LEU A 235 -21.47 -18.26 9.34
N LEU A 236 -21.95 -17.02 9.29
CA LEU A 236 -23.26 -16.60 9.78
C LEU A 236 -24.41 -16.86 8.79
N GLY A 237 -24.14 -17.33 7.57
CA GLY A 237 -25.15 -17.59 6.53
C GLY A 237 -25.85 -16.36 5.96
N CYS A 238 -25.41 -15.15 6.32
CA CYS A 238 -26.00 -13.88 5.90
C CYS A 238 -25.19 -13.14 4.82
N TYR A 239 -23.93 -13.53 4.60
CA TYR A 239 -22.93 -12.81 3.80
C TYR A 239 -22.62 -11.40 4.32
N GLY A 240 -21.42 -10.90 3.99
CA GLY A 240 -21.00 -9.56 4.37
C GLY A 240 -19.86 -9.03 3.52
N HIS A 241 -19.78 -7.70 3.43
CA HIS A 241 -18.70 -6.98 2.76
C HIS A 241 -18.35 -5.70 3.53
N ILE A 242 -17.14 -5.17 3.31
CA ILE A 242 -16.73 -3.91 3.92
C ILE A 242 -17.42 -2.72 3.24
N CYS A 243 -18.11 -1.90 4.01
CA CYS A 243 -18.72 -0.66 3.53
C CYS A 243 -18.16 0.62 4.16
N ALA A 244 -17.33 0.51 5.21
CA ALA A 244 -16.41 1.56 5.64
C ALA A 244 -15.14 0.93 6.24
N LEU A 245 -13.98 1.54 6.02
CA LEU A 245 -12.70 1.06 6.55
C LEU A 245 -11.77 2.24 6.87
N ARG A 246 -11.27 2.31 8.11
CA ARG A 246 -10.25 3.26 8.53
C ARG A 246 -9.11 2.50 9.20
N ARG A 247 -7.86 2.80 8.83
CA ARG A 247 -6.67 2.31 9.54
C ARG A 247 -6.24 3.34 10.57
N THR A 248 -6.32 2.98 11.85
CA THR A 248 -6.08 3.87 12.99
C THR A 248 -4.65 3.74 13.55
N LEU A 249 -3.95 2.65 13.27
CA LEU A 249 -2.55 2.44 13.67
C LEU A 249 -1.74 1.67 12.61
N VAL A 250 -0.46 2.04 12.46
CA VAL A 250 0.53 1.33 11.62
C VAL A 250 1.90 1.33 12.29
N GLY A 251 2.28 0.20 12.90
CA GLY A 251 3.50 0.09 13.69
C GLY A 251 3.50 1.15 14.79
N PRO A 252 4.51 2.04 14.86
CA PRO A 252 4.59 3.09 15.88
C PRO A 252 3.70 4.31 15.59
N PHE A 253 3.03 4.37 14.42
CA PHE A 253 2.24 5.54 14.01
C PHE A 253 0.75 5.37 14.37
N THR A 254 0.20 6.37 15.04
CA THR A 254 -1.16 6.43 15.61
C THR A 254 -2.03 7.48 14.90
N GLU A 255 -3.28 7.66 15.32
CA GLU A 255 -4.15 8.74 14.80
C GLU A 255 -3.62 10.15 15.12
N ASN A 256 -2.91 10.33 16.25
CA ASN A 256 -2.32 11.61 16.65
C ASN A 256 -1.20 12.06 15.69
N ASP A 257 -0.58 11.13 14.96
CA ASP A 257 0.47 11.43 13.97
C ASP A 257 -0.09 11.89 12.62
N MET A 258 -1.38 11.60 12.36
CA MET A 258 -1.99 11.71 11.04
C MET A 258 -2.30 13.16 10.67
N ILE A 259 -1.81 13.58 9.50
CA ILE A 259 -2.08 14.91 8.95
C ILE A 259 -3.06 14.76 7.77
N PRO A 260 -4.28 15.33 7.85
CA PRO A 260 -5.20 15.40 6.72
C PRO A 260 -4.56 16.12 5.52
N LEU A 261 -4.87 15.66 4.30
CA LEU A 261 -4.24 16.17 3.08
C LEU A 261 -4.35 17.70 2.95
N GLU A 262 -5.53 18.28 3.21
CA GLU A 262 -5.76 19.72 3.12
C GLU A 262 -4.88 20.51 4.11
N GLN A 263 -4.71 20.00 5.34
CA GLN A 263 -3.83 20.60 6.35
C GLN A 263 -2.35 20.48 5.95
N LEU A 264 -1.96 19.36 5.34
CA LEU A 264 -0.62 19.15 4.82
C LEU A 264 -0.30 20.12 3.66
N GLU A 265 -1.26 20.35 2.75
CA GLU A 265 -1.13 21.33 1.67
C GLU A 265 -1.06 22.76 2.22
N ALA A 266 -1.90 23.11 3.21
CA ALA A 266 -1.85 24.41 3.89
C ALA A 266 -0.50 24.65 4.60
N LEU A 267 0.03 23.66 5.31
CA LEU A 267 1.35 23.72 5.95
C LEU A 267 2.46 23.93 4.91
N CYS A 268 2.42 23.21 3.79
CA CYS A 268 3.37 23.37 2.70
C CYS A 268 3.29 24.76 2.05
N ASN A 269 2.10 25.34 1.93
CA ASN A 269 1.91 26.70 1.42
C ASN A 269 2.49 27.75 2.38
N ARG A 270 2.21 27.67 3.69
CA ARG A 270 2.83 28.55 4.70
C ARG A 270 4.36 28.44 4.68
N ALA A 271 4.90 27.23 4.59
CA ALA A 271 6.34 27.00 4.49
C ALA A 271 6.96 27.52 3.18
N ALA A 272 6.19 27.66 2.11
CA ALA A 272 6.62 28.32 0.88
C ALA A 272 6.62 29.86 0.99
N SER A 273 5.72 30.42 1.80
CA SER A 273 5.67 31.87 2.14
C SER A 273 6.65 32.29 3.24
N GLY A 274 7.30 31.33 3.92
CA GLY A 274 8.19 31.60 5.07
C GLY A 274 7.49 31.66 6.43
N GLU A 275 6.19 31.34 6.49
CA GLU A 275 5.34 31.42 7.69
C GLU A 275 5.30 30.10 8.50
N GLY A 276 6.20 29.16 8.22
CA GLY A 276 6.29 27.87 8.91
C GLY A 276 7.37 26.96 8.33
N SER A 277 7.54 25.76 8.90
CA SER A 277 8.54 24.80 8.42
C SER A 277 7.92 23.51 7.89
N LEU A 278 8.50 22.98 6.80
CA LEU A 278 8.21 21.60 6.38
C LEU A 278 8.70 20.57 7.41
N ALA A 279 9.63 20.94 8.32
CA ALA A 279 10.09 20.08 9.40
C ALA A 279 8.95 19.65 10.34
N ASP A 280 7.96 20.51 10.53
CA ASP A 280 6.88 20.32 11.50
C ASP A 280 5.89 19.21 11.06
N ALA A 281 5.88 18.91 9.76
CA ALA A 281 5.12 17.80 9.18
C ALA A 281 5.90 16.48 9.10
N LEU A 282 7.18 16.45 9.52
CA LEU A 282 8.02 15.24 9.54
C LEU A 282 8.12 14.65 10.95
N LEU A 283 8.02 13.34 11.07
CA LEU A 283 8.54 12.56 12.20
C LEU A 283 9.98 12.11 11.91
N PRO A 284 10.83 11.92 12.93
CA PRO A 284 12.18 11.38 12.79
C PRO A 284 12.27 10.07 12.00
N VAL A 285 13.45 9.76 11.46
CA VAL A 285 13.69 8.51 10.71
C VAL A 285 13.61 7.30 11.64
N GLU A 286 14.12 7.49 12.86
CA GLU A 286 14.18 6.54 13.96
C GLU A 286 12.82 6.23 14.59
N THR A 287 11.76 7.03 14.38
CA THR A 287 10.40 6.71 14.86
C THR A 287 9.93 5.34 14.37
N ALA A 288 10.33 4.94 13.15
CA ALA A 288 10.04 3.64 12.56
C ALA A 288 10.79 2.44 13.19
N LEU A 289 11.66 2.69 14.17
CA LEU A 289 12.59 1.72 14.78
C LEU A 289 12.27 1.51 16.27
N ASP A 290 11.04 1.79 16.70
CA ASP A 290 10.58 1.77 18.09
C ASP A 290 10.85 0.44 18.81
N ASP A 291 10.62 -0.68 18.11
CA ASP A 291 10.86 -2.05 18.61
C ASP A 291 12.34 -2.50 18.48
N ILE A 292 13.27 -1.61 18.11
CA ILE A 292 14.68 -1.94 17.85
C ILE A 292 15.57 -1.26 18.90
N PRO A 293 16.44 -1.99 19.62
CA PRO A 293 17.32 -1.38 20.61
C PRO A 293 18.27 -0.33 20.04
N ALA A 294 18.42 0.77 20.77
CA ALA A 294 19.37 1.84 20.47
C ALA A 294 20.77 1.52 21.03
N LEU A 295 21.82 1.75 20.24
CA LEU A 295 23.22 1.65 20.68
C LEU A 295 23.98 2.94 20.37
N ALA A 296 24.35 3.68 21.41
CA ALA A 296 25.22 4.86 21.27
C ALA A 296 26.68 4.43 21.10
N VAL A 297 27.38 5.03 20.12
CA VAL A 297 28.80 4.73 19.83
C VAL A 297 29.69 5.97 19.89
N THR A 298 31.00 5.76 20.04
CA THR A 298 31.98 6.84 20.01
C THR A 298 32.06 7.48 18.62
N ARG A 299 32.61 8.70 18.52
CA ARG A 299 32.85 9.35 17.21
C ARG A 299 33.85 8.57 16.34
N ALA A 300 34.79 7.84 16.94
CA ALA A 300 35.76 7.01 16.22
C ALA A 300 35.08 5.78 15.59
N ASP A 301 34.23 5.10 16.35
CA ASP A 301 33.44 3.95 15.88
C ASP A 301 32.41 4.37 14.85
N ALA A 302 31.75 5.52 15.06
CA ALA A 302 30.84 6.11 14.09
C ALA A 302 31.51 6.35 12.73
N ALA A 303 32.76 6.85 12.71
CA ALA A 303 33.51 7.06 11.48
C ALA A 303 33.86 5.75 10.75
N ARG A 304 34.02 4.63 11.47
CA ARG A 304 34.19 3.29 10.90
C ARG A 304 32.88 2.76 10.32
N LEU A 305 31.82 2.78 11.11
CA LEU A 305 30.48 2.31 10.72
C LEU A 305 29.95 3.06 9.49
N HIS A 306 30.16 4.38 9.42
CA HIS A 306 29.80 5.21 8.27
C HIS A 306 30.52 4.79 6.98
N ARG A 307 31.70 4.18 7.09
CA ARG A 307 32.47 3.60 5.96
C ARG A 307 32.13 2.14 5.69
N GLY A 308 31.09 1.59 6.33
CA GLY A 308 30.69 0.19 6.22
C GLY A 308 31.61 -0.78 6.97
N GLN A 309 32.52 -0.29 7.82
CA GLN A 309 33.47 -1.12 8.56
C GLN A 309 32.86 -1.58 9.89
N ALA A 310 33.00 -2.87 10.22
CA ALA A 310 32.61 -3.41 11.51
C ALA A 310 33.44 -2.80 12.66
N VAL A 311 32.86 -2.79 13.85
CA VAL A 311 33.48 -2.33 15.10
C VAL A 311 33.45 -3.47 16.11
N LEU A 312 34.59 -3.76 16.75
CA LEU A 312 34.66 -4.73 17.84
C LEU A 312 34.04 -4.13 19.10
N LEU A 313 33.01 -4.78 19.63
CA LEU A 313 32.42 -4.45 20.93
C LEU A 313 33.37 -4.97 22.01
N ARG A 314 33.99 -4.04 22.75
CA ARG A 314 35.01 -4.33 23.77
C ARG A 314 34.63 -3.69 25.10
N GLY A 315 34.99 -4.35 26.19
CA GLY A 315 34.80 -3.84 27.55
C GLY A 315 33.77 -4.65 28.35
N ARG A 316 33.64 -4.31 29.63
CA ARG A 316 32.72 -4.98 30.57
C ARG A 316 31.25 -4.77 30.19
N ASP A 317 30.95 -3.63 29.58
CA ASP A 317 29.60 -3.19 29.22
C ASP A 317 29.28 -3.42 27.73
N ALA A 318 30.07 -4.28 27.05
CA ALA A 318 29.77 -4.71 25.70
C ALA A 318 28.42 -5.47 25.66
N PRO A 319 27.50 -5.16 24.73
CA PRO A 319 26.24 -5.89 24.62
C PRO A 319 26.48 -7.38 24.37
N ASN A 320 26.00 -8.22 25.30
CA ASN A 320 26.01 -9.68 25.17
C ASN A 320 24.82 -10.21 24.33
N SER A 321 23.96 -9.32 23.82
CA SER A 321 22.84 -9.66 22.95
C SER A 321 23.26 -9.75 21.49
N SER A 322 22.72 -10.73 20.77
CA SER A 322 22.73 -10.77 19.31
C SER A 322 21.44 -10.19 18.73
N GLY A 323 21.51 -9.54 17.57
CA GLY A 323 20.33 -9.04 16.85
C GLY A 323 20.53 -7.68 16.21
N THR A 324 19.49 -7.20 15.53
CA THR A 324 19.47 -5.88 14.90
C THR A 324 19.37 -4.77 15.95
N VAL A 325 20.20 -3.74 15.82
CA VAL A 325 20.16 -2.50 16.61
C VAL A 325 20.21 -1.28 15.70
N TYR A 326 19.70 -0.13 16.17
CA TYR A 326 20.00 1.15 15.52
C TYR A 326 21.07 1.90 16.29
N VAL A 327 22.05 2.42 15.55
CA VAL A 327 23.24 3.06 16.09
C VAL A 327 23.06 4.56 16.09
N THR A 328 23.40 5.21 17.21
CA THR A 328 23.43 6.67 17.33
C THR A 328 24.83 7.19 17.64
N VAL A 329 25.12 8.42 17.20
CA VAL A 329 26.33 9.16 17.58
C VAL A 329 25.93 10.57 17.97
N ALA A 330 26.32 11.00 19.17
CA ALA A 330 25.93 12.31 19.74
C ALA A 330 24.42 12.60 19.61
N GLY A 331 23.58 11.61 19.93
CA GLY A 331 22.11 11.72 19.89
C GLY A 331 21.47 11.65 18.49
N ARG A 332 22.24 11.48 17.41
CA ARG A 332 21.72 11.38 16.03
C ARG A 332 21.80 9.96 15.49
N LEU A 333 20.75 9.50 14.80
CA LEU A 333 20.75 8.24 14.06
C LEU A 333 21.88 8.20 13.02
N LEU A 334 22.65 7.11 13.03
CA LEU A 334 23.79 6.87 12.14
C LEU A 334 23.57 5.65 11.23
N ALA A 335 23.15 4.52 11.78
CA ALA A 335 23.05 3.27 11.03
C ALA A 335 22.02 2.30 11.64
N LEU A 336 21.54 1.36 10.84
CA LEU A 336 21.09 0.05 11.31
C LEU A 336 22.27 -0.91 11.22
N ALA A 337 22.49 -1.67 12.30
CA ALA A 337 23.59 -2.63 12.43
C ALA A 337 23.09 -3.93 13.04
N GLU A 338 23.88 -4.98 12.91
CA GLU A 338 23.66 -6.28 13.56
C GLU A 338 24.75 -6.48 14.60
N ILE A 339 24.39 -6.91 15.81
CA ILE A 339 25.32 -7.39 16.82
C ILE A 339 25.45 -8.91 16.69
N GLY A 340 26.68 -9.41 16.58
CA GLY A 340 26.98 -10.84 16.59
C GLY A 340 28.48 -11.09 16.73
N ASN A 341 28.87 -12.18 17.38
CA ASN A 341 30.26 -12.61 17.57
C ASN A 341 31.20 -11.54 18.18
N GLY A 342 30.66 -10.63 19.01
CA GLY A 342 31.43 -9.52 19.59
C GLY A 342 31.69 -8.36 18.61
N GLU A 343 31.03 -8.33 17.45
CA GLU A 343 31.11 -7.26 16.46
C GLU A 343 29.77 -6.55 16.26
N LEU A 344 29.86 -5.25 15.97
CA LEU A 344 28.79 -4.41 15.48
C LEU A 344 28.98 -4.20 13.97
N ILE A 345 28.14 -4.85 13.17
CA ILE A 345 28.28 -4.92 11.71
C ILE A 345 27.23 -4.01 11.05
N PRO A 346 27.62 -2.90 10.40
CA PRO A 346 26.67 -1.97 9.79
C PRO A 346 25.95 -2.62 8.60
N LYS A 347 24.61 -2.58 8.60
CA LYS A 347 23.76 -3.12 7.53
C LYS A 347 23.21 -2.01 6.62
N ARG A 348 22.87 -0.85 7.18
CA ARG A 348 22.51 0.37 6.42
C ARG A 348 22.99 1.61 7.16
N VAL A 349 23.81 2.45 6.53
CA VAL A 349 24.17 3.79 7.03
C VAL A 349 23.12 4.81 6.56
N PHE A 350 22.82 5.81 7.39
CA PHE A 350 21.91 6.93 7.08
C PHE A 350 22.68 8.23 6.83
N ASN A 351 22.39 8.88 5.70
CA ASN A 351 22.99 10.15 5.28
C ASN A 351 21.99 11.30 5.52
N LEU A 352 21.80 11.67 6.78
CA LEU A 352 20.80 12.66 7.21
C LEU A 352 21.25 14.12 7.00
N THR A 353 21.75 14.42 5.81
CA THR A 353 22.09 15.77 5.35
C THR A 353 20.90 16.40 4.63
N GLY A 354 20.47 17.59 5.06
CA GLY A 354 19.31 18.29 4.53
C GLY A 354 18.24 18.52 5.60
N LEU A 355 16.98 18.56 5.19
CA LEU A 355 15.83 18.80 6.07
C LEU A 355 15.43 17.52 6.83
N THR A 356 15.26 17.63 8.14
CA THR A 356 14.74 16.58 9.04
C THR A 356 13.58 17.12 9.88
N ALA A 357 12.95 16.27 10.69
CA ALA A 357 11.95 16.67 11.68
C ALA A 357 12.46 17.76 12.63
N SER A 358 11.54 18.61 13.12
CA SER A 358 11.81 19.59 14.16
C SER A 358 11.83 18.91 15.54
N ALA A 359 12.66 19.42 16.46
CA ALA A 359 12.95 18.75 17.73
C ALA A 359 11.71 18.52 18.62
N GLY A 360 10.72 19.42 18.56
CA GLY A 360 9.49 19.33 19.35
C GLY A 360 8.50 18.25 18.91
N ARG A 361 8.73 17.55 17.77
CA ARG A 361 7.89 16.41 17.36
C ARG A 361 8.40 15.06 17.87
N ASN A 362 9.41 15.07 18.75
CA ASN A 362 9.94 13.86 19.39
C ASN A 362 9.22 13.52 20.70
N GLU A 363 8.54 14.50 21.31
CA GLU A 363 7.86 14.36 22.59
C GLU A 363 6.48 13.71 22.31
N ARG A 364 6.41 12.39 22.54
CA ARG A 364 5.15 11.66 22.63
C ARG A 364 4.63 11.85 24.07
N ASP A 365 3.61 12.68 24.24
CA ASP A 365 2.82 12.77 25.48
C ASP A 365 1.96 11.50 25.69
#